data_AF-A0A369QH25-F1
#
_entry.id   AF-A0A369QH25-F1
#
_cell.length_a   1.000
_cell.length_b   1.000
_cell.length_c   1.000
_cell.angle_alpha   90.00
_cell.angle_beta   90.00
_cell.angle_gamma   90.00
#
_symmetry.space_group_name_H-M   'P 1'
#
loop_
_entity.id
_entity.type
_entity.pdbx_description
1 polymer ?
#
loop_
_entity_poly.entity_id
_entity_poly.type
_entity_poly.pdbx_seq_one_letter_code
_entity_poly.pdbx_strand_id
1 'polypeptide(L)'
;MAISNTQKSKVLKIINVFETGDPNGKYDSISIYKDATNKQGEKMYQITYGRSQTTEFGNLKRLLELYMSRDGRFSALFQGYISKIGKEPALHTNAQFKQLLRQAAREDIIMRASQDEFFDMYYYQPAFVWYRGFGFTEALSLLVIYDSFIHSGTVPDFLRKRFAERLPLNGGQEKA
;
A
#
# COMPACT_ATOMS: atom_id res chain seq x y z
N MET A 1 -20.95 4.67 -15.13
CA MET A 1 -20.84 3.21 -15.38
C MET A 1 -20.19 2.54 -14.17
N ALA A 2 -20.45 1.25 -13.95
CA ALA A 2 -19.73 0.48 -12.93
C ALA A 2 -18.35 0.07 -13.48
N ILE A 3 -17.31 0.14 -12.64
CA ILE A 3 -15.98 -0.37 -12.99
C ILE A 3 -16.05 -1.89 -13.09
N SER A 4 -15.73 -2.44 -14.26
CA SER A 4 -15.67 -3.89 -14.48
C SER A 4 -14.48 -4.53 -13.76
N ASN A 5 -14.56 -5.83 -13.50
CA ASN A 5 -13.43 -6.59 -12.93
C ASN A 5 -12.17 -6.51 -13.80
N THR A 6 -12.31 -6.48 -15.12
CA THR A 6 -11.19 -6.30 -16.07
C THR A 6 -10.54 -4.93 -15.91
N GLN A 7 -11.34 -3.87 -15.76
CA GLN A 7 -10.82 -2.53 -15.50
C GLN A 7 -10.14 -2.45 -14.13
N LYS A 8 -10.75 -2.99 -13.07
CA LYS A 8 -10.10 -3.07 -11.74
C LYS A 8 -8.75 -3.79 -11.84
N SER A 9 -8.72 -4.97 -12.47
CA SER A 9 -7.47 -5.72 -12.67
C SER A 9 -6.41 -4.91 -13.41
N LYS A 10 -6.80 -4.20 -14.47
CA LYS A 10 -5.87 -3.35 -15.24
C LYS A 10 -5.35 -2.18 -14.43
N VAL A 11 -6.21 -1.50 -13.65
CA VAL A 11 -5.82 -0.42 -12.73
C VAL A 11 -4.79 -0.92 -11.72
N LEU A 12 -5.06 -2.05 -11.05
CA LEU A 12 -4.13 -2.63 -10.07
C LEU A 12 -2.77 -2.97 -10.71
N LYS A 13 -2.77 -3.55 -11.91
CA LYS A 13 -1.54 -3.90 -12.64
C LYS A 13 -0.71 -2.68 -13.03
N ILE A 14 -1.36 -1.58 -13.46
CA ILE A 14 -0.65 -0.34 -13.79
C ILE A 14 0.05 0.22 -12.54
N ILE A 15 -0.66 0.28 -11.41
CA ILE A 15 -0.06 0.71 -10.14
C ILE A 15 1.12 -0.19 -9.75
N ASN A 16 0.99 -1.51 -9.87
CA ASN A 16 2.11 -2.40 -9.54
C ASN A 16 3.36 -2.12 -10.39
N VAL A 17 3.19 -1.75 -11.67
CA VAL A 17 4.32 -1.37 -12.54
C VAL A 17 4.98 -0.09 -12.03
N PHE A 18 4.22 0.90 -11.59
CA PHE A 18 4.77 2.14 -11.01
C PHE A 18 5.57 1.86 -9.72
N GLU A 19 5.05 0.99 -8.86
CA GLU A 19 5.67 0.69 -7.56
C GLU A 19 6.88 -0.26 -7.64
N THR A 20 6.83 -1.25 -8.54
CA THR A 20 7.78 -2.38 -8.50
C THR A 20 8.38 -2.77 -9.84
N GLY A 21 7.94 -2.14 -10.94
CA GLY A 21 8.33 -2.48 -12.31
C GLY A 21 7.77 -3.80 -12.81
N ASP A 22 6.84 -4.44 -12.08
CA ASP A 22 6.21 -5.72 -12.45
C ASP A 22 4.69 -5.61 -12.35
N PRO A 23 3.92 -5.98 -13.40
CA PRO A 23 2.45 -5.90 -13.34
C PRO A 23 1.82 -6.79 -12.26
N ASN A 24 2.51 -7.82 -11.79
CA ASN A 24 2.05 -8.70 -10.72
C ASN A 24 2.51 -8.24 -9.32
N GLY A 25 3.38 -7.23 -9.25
CA GLY A 25 4.00 -6.79 -8.00
C GLY A 25 5.10 -7.72 -7.50
N LYS A 26 5.85 -7.27 -6.50
CA LYS A 26 6.95 -8.04 -5.87
C LYS A 26 6.70 -8.25 -4.37
N TYR A 27 6.02 -9.34 -4.03
CA TYR A 27 5.58 -9.66 -2.66
C TYR A 27 6.73 -9.86 -1.65
N ASP A 28 7.91 -10.25 -2.12
CA ASP A 28 9.10 -10.49 -1.30
C ASP A 28 10.12 -9.34 -1.38
N SER A 29 9.74 -8.23 -2.02
CA SER A 29 10.61 -7.07 -2.14
C SER A 29 10.89 -6.48 -0.77
N ILE A 30 12.17 -6.18 -0.51
CA ILE A 30 12.61 -5.43 0.66
C ILE A 30 13.59 -4.37 0.16
N SER A 31 13.27 -3.13 0.50
CA SER A 31 14.13 -1.97 0.33
C SER A 31 14.38 -1.32 1.69
N ILE A 32 15.53 -0.65 1.84
CA ILE A 32 15.88 0.07 3.07
C ILE A 32 16.10 1.53 2.72
N TYR A 33 15.33 2.42 3.34
CA TYR A 33 15.40 3.86 3.09
C TYR A 33 15.57 4.64 4.39
N LYS A 34 16.24 5.79 4.31
CA LYS A 34 16.46 6.73 5.42
C LYS A 34 15.36 7.80 5.45
N ASP A 35 14.11 7.36 5.56
CA ASP A 35 12.92 8.19 5.38
C ASP A 35 11.99 8.21 6.62
N ALA A 36 12.15 7.28 7.55
CA ALA A 36 11.55 7.37 8.89
C ALA A 36 12.14 8.53 9.69
N THR A 37 11.41 9.00 10.70
CA THR A 37 11.83 10.08 11.60
C THR A 37 11.84 9.55 13.02
N ASN A 38 12.97 9.68 13.74
CA ASN A 38 13.07 9.28 15.15
C ASN A 38 12.38 10.30 16.08
N LYS A 39 12.36 10.01 17.38
CA LYS A 39 11.75 10.90 18.39
C LYS A 39 12.38 12.31 18.45
N GLN A 40 13.61 12.46 17.99
CA GLN A 40 14.36 13.71 17.96
C GLN A 40 14.16 14.50 16.66
N GLY A 41 13.35 13.99 15.71
CA GLY A 41 13.10 14.64 14.43
C GLY A 41 14.14 14.32 13.35
N GLU A 42 15.09 13.43 13.62
CA GLU A 42 16.16 13.05 12.71
C GLU A 42 15.74 11.90 11.79
N LYS A 43 16.25 11.91 10.57
CA LYS A 43 15.99 10.83 9.60
C LYS A 43 16.71 9.55 9.99
N MET A 44 15.99 8.43 9.98
CA MET A 44 16.50 7.10 10.33
C MET A 44 16.12 6.05 9.27
N TYR A 45 16.87 4.96 9.24
CA TYR A 45 16.62 3.85 8.32
C TYR A 45 15.46 2.97 8.78
N GLN A 46 14.63 2.53 7.84
CA GLN A 46 13.55 1.57 8.06
C GLN A 46 13.42 0.58 6.90
N ILE A 47 12.71 -0.52 7.16
CA ILE A 47 12.30 -1.48 6.13
C ILE A 47 11.10 -0.94 5.34
N THR A 48 11.13 -1.11 4.03
CA THR A 48 9.99 -1.03 3.13
C THR A 48 9.78 -2.39 2.49
N TYR A 49 8.57 -2.95 2.61
CA TYR A 49 8.29 -4.37 2.32
C TYR A 49 7.06 -4.59 1.44
N GLY A 50 7.22 -5.54 0.51
CA GLY A 50 6.12 -6.21 -0.17
C GLY A 50 5.64 -5.53 -1.44
N ARG A 51 4.58 -6.07 -2.01
CA ARG A 51 3.98 -5.64 -3.29
C ARG A 51 3.58 -4.16 -3.28
N SER A 52 3.16 -3.65 -2.12
CA SER A 52 2.67 -2.29 -1.93
C SER A 52 3.60 -1.44 -1.07
N GLN A 53 4.86 -1.86 -0.91
CA GLN A 53 5.93 -1.09 -0.26
C GLN A 53 5.53 -0.53 1.12
N THR A 54 4.96 -1.37 1.99
CA THR A 54 4.60 -0.97 3.36
C THR A 54 5.85 -0.73 4.22
N THR A 55 5.87 0.37 4.97
CA THR A 55 7.03 0.75 5.80
C THR A 55 6.94 0.22 7.22
N GLU A 56 8.10 0.01 7.84
CA GLU A 56 8.24 -0.52 9.21
C GLU A 56 7.54 0.36 10.26
N PHE A 57 7.71 1.69 10.18
CA PHE A 57 7.05 2.65 11.07
C PHE A 57 5.66 3.06 10.60
N GLY A 58 5.20 2.52 9.47
CA GLY A 58 3.85 2.70 8.97
C GLY A 58 2.99 1.46 9.19
N ASN A 59 2.71 0.77 8.10
CA ASN A 59 1.68 -0.26 8.04
C ASN A 59 2.21 -1.71 8.15
N LEU A 60 3.53 -1.93 8.19
CA LEU A 60 4.10 -3.27 8.22
C LEU A 60 3.56 -4.11 9.39
N LYS A 61 3.41 -3.50 10.57
CA LYS A 61 2.86 -4.19 11.74
C LYS A 61 1.44 -4.71 11.47
N ARG A 62 0.57 -3.86 10.93
CA ARG A 62 -0.84 -4.20 10.63
C ARG A 62 -0.94 -5.29 9.57
N LEU A 63 -0.08 -5.24 8.55
CA LEU A 63 0.01 -6.28 7.53
C LEU A 63 0.37 -7.64 8.15
N LEU A 64 1.37 -7.68 9.03
CA LEU A 64 1.77 -8.92 9.68
C LEU A 64 0.74 -9.41 10.70
N GLU A 65 0.06 -8.52 11.41
CA GLU A 65 -1.07 -8.87 12.27
C GLU A 65 -2.22 -9.48 11.46
N LEU A 66 -2.53 -8.93 10.28
CA LEU A 66 -3.50 -9.52 9.35
C LEU A 66 -3.05 -10.92 8.92
N TYR A 67 -1.81 -11.07 8.44
CA TYR A 67 -1.25 -12.36 8.05
C TYR A 67 -1.33 -13.41 9.18
N MET A 68 -1.02 -12.99 10.41
CA MET A 68 -1.11 -13.85 11.59
C MET A 68 -2.56 -14.22 11.92
N SER A 69 -3.51 -13.31 11.75
CA SER A 69 -4.93 -13.58 11.94
C SER A 69 -5.55 -14.48 10.87
N ARG A 70 -4.81 -14.73 9.78
CA ARG A 70 -5.17 -15.66 8.69
C ARG A 70 -4.46 -17.00 8.83
N ASP A 71 -3.90 -17.30 10.00
CA ASP A 71 -3.18 -18.53 10.31
C ASP A 71 -2.04 -18.85 9.34
N GLY A 72 -1.31 -17.80 8.93
CA GLY A 72 -0.13 -17.93 8.06
C GLY A 72 0.90 -18.92 8.62
N ARG A 73 1.56 -19.67 7.74
CA ARG A 73 2.56 -20.70 8.09
C ARG A 73 3.68 -20.21 9.00
N PHE A 74 4.09 -18.95 8.85
CA PHE A 74 5.19 -18.32 9.59
C PHE A 74 4.71 -17.46 10.77
N SER A 75 3.42 -17.49 11.12
CA SER A 75 2.81 -16.61 12.14
C SER A 75 3.49 -16.69 13.51
N ALA A 76 3.80 -17.90 13.98
CA ALA A 76 4.47 -18.10 15.26
C ALA A 76 5.86 -17.44 15.30
N LEU A 77 6.59 -17.44 14.18
CA LEU A 77 7.91 -16.82 14.09
C LEU A 77 7.84 -15.29 14.09
N PHE A 78 6.74 -14.71 13.59
CA PHE A 78 6.54 -13.25 13.63
C PHE A 78 6.17 -12.72 15.02
N GLN A 79 5.61 -13.54 15.92
CA GLN A 79 5.20 -13.12 17.28
C GLN A 79 6.33 -12.39 18.04
N GLY A 80 7.58 -12.86 17.91
CA GLY A 80 8.75 -12.27 18.57
C GLY A 80 9.18 -10.89 18.01
N TYR A 81 8.59 -10.46 16.89
CA TYR A 81 8.89 -9.20 16.21
C TYR A 81 7.74 -8.19 16.26
N ILE A 82 6.47 -8.63 16.36
CA ILE A 82 5.29 -7.73 16.29
C ILE A 82 5.38 -6.55 17.27
N SER A 83 5.84 -6.78 18.50
CA SER A 83 5.95 -5.73 19.50
C SER A 83 7.09 -4.72 19.25
N LYS A 84 8.01 -5.03 18.32
CA LYS A 84 9.19 -4.24 17.96
C LYS A 84 9.00 -3.43 16.68
N ILE A 85 8.11 -3.84 15.78
CA ILE A 85 7.87 -3.15 14.50
C ILE A 85 7.35 -1.72 14.78
N GLY A 86 7.95 -0.75 14.10
CA GLY A 86 7.64 0.67 14.27
C GLY A 86 8.14 1.25 15.58
N LYS A 87 9.12 0.61 16.23
CA LYS A 87 9.80 1.10 17.42
C LYS A 87 11.31 1.19 17.20
N GLU A 88 11.95 2.03 17.98
CA GLU A 88 13.40 2.11 18.03
C GLU A 88 13.96 1.07 19.01
N PRO A 89 15.04 0.33 18.67
CA PRO A 89 15.75 0.38 17.39
C PRO A 89 14.98 -0.31 16.25
N ALA A 90 15.04 0.29 15.06
CA ALA A 90 14.43 -0.28 13.86
C ALA A 90 15.07 -1.62 13.45
N LEU A 91 14.28 -2.46 12.78
CA LEU A 91 14.63 -3.81 12.38
C LEU A 91 15.39 -3.89 11.05
N HIS A 92 15.72 -2.76 10.40
CA HIS A 92 16.42 -2.74 9.11
C HIS A 92 17.78 -3.48 9.09
N THR A 93 18.47 -3.58 10.23
CA THR A 93 19.72 -4.36 10.37
C THR A 93 19.47 -5.82 10.74
N ASN A 94 18.26 -6.20 11.15
CA ASN A 94 17.93 -7.56 11.56
C ASN A 94 17.83 -8.50 10.34
N ALA A 95 18.89 -9.27 10.08
CA ALA A 95 18.95 -10.19 8.94
C ALA A 95 17.88 -11.29 9.01
N GLN A 96 17.63 -11.85 10.19
CA GLN A 96 16.65 -12.92 10.39
C GLN A 96 15.23 -12.45 10.08
N PHE A 97 14.85 -11.26 10.56
CA PHE A 97 13.54 -10.68 10.28
C PHE A 97 13.32 -10.42 8.78
N LYS A 98 14.32 -9.85 8.10
CA LYS A 98 14.27 -9.63 6.65
C LYS A 98 14.17 -10.94 5.86
N GLN A 99 14.89 -11.97 6.29
CA GLN A 99 14.80 -13.30 5.68
C GLN A 99 13.41 -13.91 5.90
N LEU A 100 12.85 -13.80 7.11
CA LEU A 100 11.52 -14.30 7.43
C LEU A 100 10.44 -13.63 6.57
N LEU A 101 10.51 -12.31 6.37
CA LEU A 101 9.63 -11.55 5.47
C LEU A 101 9.69 -12.07 4.02
N ARG A 102 10.89 -12.29 3.50
CA ARG A 102 11.09 -12.85 2.14
C ARG A 102 10.55 -14.28 2.06
N GLN A 103 10.85 -15.10 3.06
CA GLN A 103 10.46 -16.50 3.09
C GLN A 103 8.94 -16.64 3.13
N ALA A 104 8.26 -15.90 4.01
CA ALA A 104 6.81 -15.89 4.10
C ALA A 104 6.17 -15.50 2.76
N ALA A 105 6.65 -14.45 2.09
CA ALA A 105 6.12 -14.06 0.78
C ALA A 105 6.41 -15.08 -0.34
N ARG A 106 7.54 -15.79 -0.28
CA ARG A 106 7.92 -16.77 -1.31
C ARG A 106 7.22 -18.11 -1.14
N GLU A 107 7.09 -18.58 0.09
CA GLU A 107 6.71 -19.96 0.41
C GLU A 107 5.28 -20.10 0.94
N ASP A 108 4.64 -19.00 1.34
CA ASP A 108 3.29 -19.03 1.88
C ASP A 108 2.33 -18.16 1.06
N ILE A 109 1.32 -18.82 0.48
CA ILE A 109 0.27 -18.16 -0.28
C ILE A 109 -0.57 -17.23 0.59
N ILE A 110 -0.69 -17.52 1.90
CA ILE A 110 -1.43 -16.68 2.85
C ILE A 110 -0.76 -15.32 3.01
N MET A 111 0.58 -15.25 2.96
CA MET A 111 1.29 -13.96 3.00
C MET A 111 0.97 -13.10 1.77
N ARG A 112 0.94 -13.71 0.58
CA ARG A 112 0.58 -12.98 -0.66
C ARG A 112 -0.87 -12.51 -0.64
N ALA A 113 -1.79 -13.40 -0.26
CA ALA A 113 -3.20 -13.08 -0.11
C ALA A 113 -3.42 -11.98 0.93
N SER A 114 -2.67 -11.99 2.04
CA SER A 114 -2.75 -10.96 3.07
C SER A 114 -2.23 -9.62 2.58
N GLN A 115 -1.17 -9.60 1.75
CA GLN A 115 -0.72 -8.36 1.10
C GLN A 115 -1.78 -7.80 0.15
N ASP A 116 -2.42 -8.66 -0.63
CA ASP A 116 -3.50 -8.27 -1.55
C ASP A 116 -4.72 -7.72 -0.79
N GLU A 117 -5.15 -8.43 0.26
CA GLU A 117 -6.26 -8.03 1.13
C GLU A 117 -5.96 -6.70 1.82
N PHE A 118 -4.75 -6.56 2.39
CA PHE A 118 -4.31 -5.32 3.02
C PHE A 118 -4.35 -4.14 2.04
N PHE A 119 -3.83 -4.33 0.83
CA PHE A 119 -3.78 -3.27 -0.16
C PHE A 119 -5.18 -2.88 -0.66
N ASP A 120 -6.08 -3.86 -0.80
CA ASP A 120 -7.47 -3.58 -1.15
C ASP A 120 -8.15 -2.75 -0.04
N MET A 121 -8.04 -3.18 1.22
CA MET A 121 -8.71 -2.53 2.36
C MET A 121 -8.18 -1.14 2.67
N TYR A 122 -6.85 -0.94 2.68
CA TYR A 122 -6.26 0.31 3.16
C TYR A 122 -6.05 1.35 2.05
N TYR A 123 -6.12 0.96 0.78
CA TYR A 123 -5.84 1.86 -0.32
C TYR A 123 -6.90 1.82 -1.42
N TYR A 124 -7.21 0.64 -1.97
CA TYR A 124 -8.14 0.57 -3.12
C TYR A 124 -9.58 0.94 -2.73
N GLN A 125 -10.11 0.36 -1.66
CA GLN A 125 -11.48 0.62 -1.22
C GLN A 125 -11.65 2.10 -0.81
N PRO A 126 -10.75 2.71 -0.01
CA PRO A 126 -10.80 4.16 0.25
C PRO A 126 -10.79 5.01 -1.02
N ALA A 127 -9.91 4.69 -1.98
CA ALA A 127 -9.85 5.38 -3.27
C ALA A 127 -11.15 5.22 -4.07
N PHE A 128 -11.72 4.02 -4.08
CA PHE A 128 -12.96 3.72 -4.79
C PHE A 128 -14.17 4.45 -4.16
N VAL A 129 -14.22 4.51 -2.82
CA VAL A 129 -15.25 5.29 -2.09
C VAL A 129 -15.11 6.77 -2.43
N TRP A 130 -13.90 7.33 -2.44
CA TRP A 130 -13.66 8.72 -2.83
C TRP A 130 -14.10 8.98 -4.28
N TYR A 131 -13.66 8.11 -5.21
CA TYR A 131 -14.02 8.15 -6.62
C TYR A 131 -15.54 8.18 -6.83
N ARG A 132 -16.27 7.26 -6.18
CA ARG A 132 -17.74 7.20 -6.24
C ARG A 132 -18.38 8.41 -5.58
N GLY A 133 -17.88 8.82 -4.42
CA GLY A 133 -18.40 9.94 -3.63
C GLY A 133 -18.36 11.26 -4.39
N PHE A 134 -17.33 11.49 -5.22
CA PHE A 134 -17.21 12.69 -6.05
C PHE A 134 -17.77 12.55 -7.47
N GLY A 135 -18.49 11.47 -7.75
CA GLY A 135 -19.26 11.30 -8.99
C GLY A 135 -18.44 10.93 -10.22
N PHE A 136 -17.19 10.50 -10.05
CA PHE A 136 -16.36 10.03 -11.17
C PHE A 136 -16.89 8.70 -11.73
N THR A 137 -16.70 8.50 -13.03
CA THR A 137 -17.23 7.34 -13.77
C THR A 137 -16.23 6.67 -14.70
N GLU A 138 -15.11 7.33 -15.01
CA GLU A 138 -14.09 6.80 -15.91
C GLU A 138 -13.05 5.95 -15.16
N ALA A 139 -12.62 4.85 -15.79
CA ALA A 139 -11.62 3.96 -15.19
C ALA A 139 -10.24 4.65 -15.04
N LEU A 140 -9.93 5.62 -15.92
CA LEU A 140 -8.71 6.40 -15.83
C LEU A 140 -8.73 7.32 -14.59
N SER A 141 -9.87 7.92 -14.26
CA SER A 141 -10.02 8.71 -13.03
C SER A 141 -9.77 7.85 -11.80
N LEU A 142 -10.33 6.64 -11.76
CA LEU A 142 -10.05 5.70 -10.67
C LEU A 142 -8.56 5.37 -10.56
N LEU A 143 -7.84 5.18 -11.68
CA LEU A 143 -6.40 4.95 -11.66
C LEU A 143 -5.64 6.11 -11.00
N VAL A 144 -5.92 7.35 -11.42
CA VAL A 144 -5.24 8.56 -10.89
C VAL A 144 -5.56 8.78 -9.41
N ILE A 145 -6.82 8.57 -9.02
CA ILE A 145 -7.24 8.68 -7.61
C ILE A 145 -6.55 7.60 -6.78
N TYR A 146 -6.53 6.36 -7.28
CA TYR A 146 -5.92 5.26 -6.57
C TYR A 146 -4.42 5.44 -6.37
N ASP A 147 -3.71 5.91 -7.40
CA ASP A 147 -2.30 6.32 -7.31
C ASP A 147 -2.06 7.36 -6.20
N SER A 148 -2.93 8.37 -6.11
CA SER A 148 -2.86 9.37 -5.04
C SER A 148 -3.04 8.76 -3.65
N PHE A 149 -3.93 7.77 -3.51
CA PHE A 149 -4.10 7.03 -2.25
C PHE A 149 -2.88 6.19 -1.90
N ILE A 150 -2.20 5.57 -2.88
CA ILE A 150 -0.95 4.84 -2.64
C ILE A 150 0.12 5.76 -2.05
N HIS A 151 0.33 6.91 -2.68
CA HIS A 151 1.44 7.80 -2.31
C HIS A 151 1.11 8.74 -1.14
N SER A 152 -0.14 9.15 -0.98
CA SER A 152 -0.55 10.21 -0.04
C SER A 152 -1.68 9.82 0.91
N GLY A 153 -2.24 8.61 0.79
CA GLY A 153 -3.39 8.15 1.57
C GLY A 153 -4.74 8.81 1.22
N THR A 154 -4.73 9.81 0.33
CA THR A 154 -5.91 10.52 -0.18
C THR A 154 -5.52 11.31 -1.43
N VAL A 155 -6.49 11.93 -2.12
CA VAL A 155 -6.20 12.99 -3.10
C VAL A 155 -5.91 14.29 -2.34
N PRO A 156 -4.69 14.84 -2.37
CA PRO A 156 -4.36 16.02 -1.56
C PRO A 156 -5.13 17.27 -2.01
N ASP A 157 -5.70 18.01 -1.06
CA ASP A 157 -6.46 19.23 -1.33
C ASP A 157 -5.66 20.27 -2.12
N PHE A 158 -4.37 20.45 -1.79
CA PHE A 158 -3.53 21.41 -2.49
C PHE A 158 -3.33 21.03 -3.96
N LEU A 159 -3.32 19.74 -4.29
CA LEU A 159 -3.22 19.24 -5.66
C LEU A 159 -4.57 19.44 -6.36
N ARG A 160 -5.67 19.08 -5.70
CA ARG A 160 -7.01 19.23 -6.28
C ARG A 160 -7.35 20.67 -6.61
N LYS A 161 -6.96 21.63 -5.77
CA LYS A 161 -7.19 23.07 -5.98
C LYS A 161 -6.45 23.65 -7.20
N ARG A 162 -5.49 22.93 -7.79
CA ARG A 162 -4.79 23.37 -9.02
C ARG A 162 -5.64 23.19 -10.29
N PHE A 163 -6.70 22.40 -10.25
CA PHE A 163 -7.59 22.19 -11.39
C PHE A 163 -8.79 23.13 -11.29
N ALA A 164 -8.97 23.97 -12.31
CA ALA A 164 -10.05 24.94 -12.39
C ALA A 164 -11.43 24.27 -12.57
N GLU A 165 -11.47 23.13 -13.25
CA GLU A 165 -12.69 22.33 -13.41
C GLU A 165 -13.18 21.85 -12.04
N ARG A 166 -14.51 21.81 -11.86
CA ARG A 166 -15.13 21.32 -10.63
C ARG A 166 -15.10 19.79 -10.59
N LEU A 167 -15.34 19.21 -9.41
CA LEU A 167 -15.55 17.77 -9.31
C LEU A 167 -16.87 17.41 -10.02
N PRO A 168 -17.02 16.19 -10.59
CA PRO A 168 -18.25 15.78 -11.26
C PRO A 168 -19.50 15.92 -10.38
N LEU A 169 -19.39 15.62 -9.09
CA LEU A 169 -20.44 15.86 -8.10
C LEU A 169 -20.97 17.31 -8.09
N ASN A 170 -20.10 18.28 -8.39
CA ASN A 170 -20.39 19.71 -8.41
C ASN A 170 -20.63 20.25 -9.84
N GLY A 171 -20.97 19.36 -10.78
CA GLY A 171 -21.30 19.70 -12.17
C GLY A 171 -20.11 19.90 -13.09
N GLY A 172 -18.89 19.55 -12.67
CA GLY A 172 -17.71 19.64 -13.52
C GLY A 172 -17.62 18.50 -14.55
N GLN A 173 -16.95 18.76 -15.68
CA GLN A 173 -16.73 17.74 -16.70
C GLN A 173 -15.50 16.89 -16.37
N GLU A 174 -15.69 15.59 -16.17
CA GLU A 174 -14.62 14.65 -15.77
C GLU A 174 -13.39 14.63 -16.71
N LYS A 175 -13.55 15.02 -17.98
CA LYS A 175 -12.51 14.98 -19.02
C LYS A 175 -11.87 16.35 -19.35
N ALA A 176 -12.32 17.43 -18.72
CA ALA A 176 -11.80 18.78 -18.93
C ALA A 176 -10.60 19.06 -18.01
#